data_AF-A0A1B0CWE3-F1
#
_entry.id   AF-A0A1B0CWE3-F1
#
_cell.length_a   1.000
_cell.length_b   1.000
_cell.length_c   1.000
_cell.angle_alpha   90.00
_cell.angle_beta   90.00
_cell.angle_gamma   90.00
#
_symmetry.space_group_name_H-M   'P 1'
#
loop_
_entity.id
_entity.type
_entity.pdbx_description
1 polymer ?
#
loop_
_entity_poly.entity_id
_entity_poly.type
_entity_poly.pdbx_seq_one_letter_code
_entity_poly.pdbx_strand_id
1 'polypeptide(L)'
;MIIDLEPIVLVHGGAGFTSDERDPEKFAGTKLAARIGYQTLMETGSVLDAVEQAVRSMELDSGFNCGYGAVLTLNWTVEMDASIMDGSDLSAGCVSGVQDILHPITLARMVRERTPHTFLSGVGLMEFARQQNVHILYPPGQMASERAKASLQAWLDSQASNPGNTETFGEPGTVGAVAMDAYGNLAAATSTGGITGKYPGRVGDTPLLGSGTYADNRYGAVSTTGHGESIMKVNLAKDIINRMAYLGEDVQTASMNSVEEMTRLLANTAGVIVLDPAGNPGIYTSSGKMSWAYQRNDTDLEPIVLVHGGAGFTSDERDPEKFAGTKLAARIGYQTLMETGSVLDAVEQAVRSMELDSGFNCGYGAVLTLNWTVEMDASIMDGSDLSAGCVSGVQDILHPITLARMVRERTPHTFLSGVGLMEFARQQNVHILYPPGQMASERAKASLQAWLDSQASNPGNTETFGEPGTVGAVAMDAYGNLAAATSTGGITGKYPGRVGDTPLLGSGTYADNRYGAVSTTGHGESIMKVNLAKDIINRMAYLGEDVQTASMNSVEEMTRLLANTAGVIVLDPAGNPGIYTSSGKMSWAYQRNDTVHYGIRPEDHFTESAWN
;
A
#
# COMPACT_ATOMS: atom_id res chain seq x y z
N MET A 1 -2.85 -36.30 17.15
CA MET A 1 -3.85 -35.27 17.49
C MET A 1 -3.31 -34.01 16.87
N ILE A 2 -3.82 -33.62 15.69
CA ILE A 2 -3.42 -32.37 15.04
C ILE A 2 -4.09 -31.29 15.87
N ILE A 3 -3.30 -30.53 16.64
CA ILE A 3 -3.80 -29.32 17.28
C ILE A 3 -3.76 -28.29 16.16
N ASP A 4 -4.92 -27.92 15.63
CA ASP A 4 -5.07 -26.86 14.65
C ASP A 4 -4.89 -25.55 15.42
N LEU A 5 -3.66 -25.04 15.48
CA LEU A 5 -3.38 -23.77 16.14
C LEU A 5 -3.82 -22.62 15.23
N GLU A 6 -4.38 -21.56 15.79
CA GLU A 6 -4.73 -20.37 15.02
C GLU A 6 -3.45 -19.62 14.62
N PRO A 7 -3.17 -19.45 13.32
CA PRO A 7 -2.02 -18.67 12.85
C PRO A 7 -2.05 -17.24 13.38
N ILE A 8 -0.87 -16.68 13.61
CA ILE A 8 -0.74 -15.32 14.15
C ILE A 8 0.54 -14.66 13.64
N VAL A 9 0.45 -13.38 13.31
CA VAL A 9 1.62 -12.51 13.08
C VAL A 9 1.51 -11.32 14.02
N LEU A 10 2.55 -11.08 14.81
CA LEU A 10 2.66 -9.98 15.76
C LEU A 10 3.89 -9.14 15.39
N VAL A 11 3.74 -7.82 15.35
CA VAL A 11 4.79 -6.87 14.94
C VAL A 11 4.93 -5.72 15.93
N HIS A 12 6.10 -5.07 15.94
CA HIS A 12 6.32 -3.79 16.60
C HIS A 12 7.02 -2.78 15.70
N GLY A 13 6.65 -1.51 15.85
CA GLY A 13 7.32 -0.35 15.25
C GLY A 13 8.37 0.30 16.17
N GLY A 14 8.69 -0.38 17.27
CA GLY A 14 9.79 -0.05 18.18
C GLY A 14 9.41 0.78 19.40
N ALA A 15 10.24 0.65 20.44
CA ALA A 15 10.03 1.20 21.78
C ALA A 15 10.82 2.50 21.99
N GLY A 16 10.19 3.47 22.64
CA GLY A 16 10.78 4.76 22.98
C GLY A 16 9.75 5.90 22.89
N PHE A 17 10.16 7.11 23.26
CA PHE A 17 9.26 8.26 23.25
C PHE A 17 9.04 8.78 21.82
N THR A 18 7.78 8.74 21.36
CA THR A 18 7.31 9.47 20.18
C THR A 18 6.24 10.48 20.59
N SER A 19 6.20 11.64 19.92
CA SER A 19 5.12 12.60 20.11
C SER A 19 3.76 11.98 19.74
N ASP A 20 2.72 12.32 20.52
CA ASP A 20 1.36 11.80 20.34
C ASP A 20 0.80 12.11 18.93
N GLU A 21 1.23 13.21 18.32
CA GLU A 21 0.84 13.62 16.96
C GLU A 21 1.18 12.58 15.88
N ARG A 22 2.14 11.68 16.14
CA ARG A 22 2.59 10.67 15.17
C ARG A 22 2.06 9.27 15.47
N ASP A 23 1.29 9.11 16.54
CA ASP A 23 0.68 7.83 16.89
C ASP A 23 -0.21 7.30 15.74
N PRO A 24 -1.00 8.12 15.00
CA PRO A 24 -1.78 7.64 13.85
C PRO A 24 -0.93 7.01 12.73
N GLU A 25 0.18 7.65 12.34
CA GLU A 25 1.11 7.15 11.31
C GLU A 25 1.72 5.81 11.73
N LYS A 26 2.19 5.72 12.98
CA LYS A 26 2.79 4.50 13.54
C LYS A 26 1.80 3.36 13.62
N PHE A 27 0.56 3.63 14.04
CA PHE A 27 -0.49 2.61 14.08
C PHE A 27 -0.89 2.14 12.68
N ALA A 28 -0.95 3.03 11.70
CA ALA A 28 -1.22 2.65 10.31
C ALA A 28 -0.11 1.72 9.78
N GLY A 29 1.16 2.08 10.01
CA GLY A 29 2.31 1.27 9.59
C GLY A 29 2.37 -0.10 10.27
N THR A 30 2.17 -0.20 11.59
CA THR A 30 2.19 -1.51 12.27
C THR A 30 0.99 -2.38 11.90
N LYS A 31 -0.21 -1.80 11.73
CA LYS A 31 -1.38 -2.55 11.25
C LYS A 31 -1.16 -3.10 9.84
N LEU A 32 -0.61 -2.29 8.94
CA LEU A 32 -0.27 -2.73 7.59
C LEU A 32 0.76 -3.88 7.62
N ALA A 33 1.80 -3.75 8.43
CA ALA A 33 2.82 -4.80 8.56
C ALA A 33 2.25 -6.13 9.10
N ALA A 34 1.38 -6.07 10.11
CA ALA A 34 0.70 -7.27 10.63
C ALA A 34 -0.19 -7.94 9.56
N ARG A 35 -0.92 -7.13 8.77
CA ARG A 35 -1.77 -7.63 7.67
C ARG A 35 -0.94 -8.28 6.57
N ILE A 36 0.10 -7.60 6.07
CA ILE A 36 1.00 -8.11 5.04
C ILE A 36 1.62 -9.43 5.48
N GLY A 37 2.12 -9.49 6.72
CA GLY A 37 2.70 -10.72 7.25
C GLY A 37 1.68 -11.85 7.35
N TYR A 38 0.47 -11.57 7.84
CA TYR A 38 -0.58 -12.58 8.00
C TYR A 38 -1.10 -13.08 6.65
N GLN A 39 -1.33 -12.18 5.69
CA GLN A 39 -1.69 -12.56 4.33
C GLN A 39 -0.62 -13.45 3.70
N THR A 40 0.65 -13.04 3.80
CA THR A 40 1.78 -13.85 3.33
C THR A 40 1.78 -15.23 3.99
N LEU A 41 1.49 -15.30 5.29
CA LEU A 41 1.39 -16.57 6.01
C LEU A 41 0.27 -17.45 5.44
N MET A 42 -0.89 -16.87 5.14
CA MET A 42 -2.04 -17.61 4.60
C MET A 42 -1.78 -18.11 3.17
N GLU A 43 -1.14 -17.28 2.35
CA GLU A 43 -0.83 -17.59 0.95
C GLU A 43 0.28 -18.63 0.81
N THR A 44 1.34 -18.52 1.62
CA THR A 44 2.56 -19.33 1.47
C THR A 44 2.65 -20.50 2.44
N GLY A 45 1.96 -20.41 3.59
CA GLY A 45 2.13 -21.33 4.72
C GLY A 45 3.48 -21.20 5.43
N SER A 46 4.31 -20.19 5.11
CA SER A 46 5.66 -20.02 5.64
C SER A 46 5.73 -18.90 6.69
N VAL A 47 6.04 -19.25 7.94
CA VAL A 47 6.30 -18.25 9.00
C VAL A 47 7.51 -17.36 8.71
N LEU A 48 8.51 -17.86 7.96
CA LEU A 48 9.65 -17.06 7.53
C LEU A 48 9.25 -16.01 6.49
N ASP A 49 8.40 -16.38 5.54
CA ASP A 49 7.89 -15.45 4.53
C ASP A 49 7.05 -14.37 5.22
N ALA A 50 6.21 -14.76 6.17
CA ALA A 50 5.37 -13.87 6.95
C ALA A 50 6.17 -12.79 7.70
N VAL A 51 7.17 -13.20 8.51
CA VAL A 51 7.97 -12.23 9.28
C VAL A 51 8.89 -11.40 8.38
N GLU A 52 9.38 -11.96 7.28
CA GLU A 52 10.16 -11.20 6.30
C GLU A 52 9.30 -10.09 5.66
N GLN A 53 8.13 -10.42 5.11
CA GLN A 53 7.28 -9.43 4.42
C GLN A 53 6.74 -8.36 5.37
N ALA A 54 6.37 -8.74 6.61
CA ALA A 54 5.99 -7.78 7.64
C ALA A 54 7.11 -6.78 7.97
N VAL A 55 8.36 -7.25 8.07
CA VAL A 55 9.50 -6.34 8.32
C VAL A 55 9.85 -5.53 7.08
N ARG A 56 9.77 -6.11 5.87
CA ARG A 56 10.03 -5.38 4.61
C ARG A 56 9.07 -4.22 4.40
N SER A 57 7.79 -4.36 4.76
CA SER A 57 6.84 -3.25 4.66
C SER A 57 7.21 -2.09 5.58
N MET A 58 7.72 -2.39 6.79
CA MET A 58 8.22 -1.36 7.71
C MET A 58 9.55 -0.77 7.25
N GLU A 59 10.43 -1.54 6.58
CA GLU A 59 11.68 -1.03 6.00
C GLU A 59 11.46 -0.02 4.85
N LEU A 60 10.31 -0.08 4.16
CA LEU A 60 9.94 0.92 3.14
C LEU A 60 9.30 2.17 3.72
N ASP A 61 8.78 2.08 4.94
CA ASP A 61 8.07 3.17 5.57
C ASP A 61 9.05 4.08 6.34
N SER A 62 9.20 5.31 5.84
CA SER A 62 10.05 6.35 6.45
C SER A 62 9.63 6.76 7.86
N GLY A 63 8.46 6.31 8.30
CA GLY A 63 7.99 6.41 9.66
C GLY A 63 8.81 5.56 10.65
N PHE A 64 9.50 4.50 10.25
CA PHE A 64 10.25 3.60 11.16
C PHE A 64 11.77 3.72 11.03
N ASN A 65 12.50 3.46 12.11
CA ASN A 65 13.97 3.50 12.13
C ASN A 65 14.57 2.18 11.60
N CYS A 66 14.34 1.91 10.33
CA CYS A 66 14.89 0.79 9.55
C CYS A 66 14.79 1.11 8.06
N GLY A 67 15.55 0.43 7.22
CA GLY A 67 15.49 0.60 5.76
C GLY A 67 15.58 2.07 5.34
N TYR A 68 14.55 2.56 4.63
CA TYR A 68 14.47 3.93 4.12
C TYR A 68 14.33 5.01 5.21
N GLY A 69 13.79 4.66 6.39
CA GLY A 69 13.68 5.57 7.53
C GLY A 69 14.84 5.50 8.53
N ALA A 70 15.90 4.73 8.22
CA ALA A 70 17.04 4.52 9.10
C ALA A 70 17.78 5.83 9.48
N VAL A 71 18.24 5.89 10.74
CA VAL A 71 19.03 7.02 11.27
C VAL A 71 20.48 7.02 10.78
N LEU A 72 21.18 8.15 10.99
CA LEU A 72 22.53 8.37 10.49
C LEU A 72 23.64 8.15 11.53
N THR A 73 24.77 7.66 11.05
CA THR A 73 26.06 7.64 11.76
C THR A 73 26.67 9.04 11.85
N LEU A 74 27.74 9.19 12.64
CA LEU A 74 28.57 10.41 12.68
C LEU A 74 29.16 10.81 11.31
N ASN A 75 29.24 9.88 10.36
CA ASN A 75 29.73 10.15 9.00
C ASN A 75 28.59 10.52 8.03
N TRP A 76 27.38 10.79 8.52
CA TRP A 76 26.21 11.09 7.70
C TRP A 76 25.82 9.95 6.74
N THR A 77 26.16 8.72 7.10
CA THR A 77 25.78 7.50 6.36
C THR A 77 24.73 6.70 7.08
N VAL A 78 23.90 5.96 6.34
CA VAL A 78 23.01 4.93 6.88
C VAL A 78 23.80 3.63 7.02
N GLU A 79 23.71 2.98 8.18
CA GLU A 79 24.22 1.63 8.42
C GLU A 79 23.13 0.84 9.13
N MET A 80 22.72 -0.31 8.61
CA MET A 80 21.60 -1.07 9.18
C MET A 80 22.01 -2.47 9.58
N ASP A 81 21.28 -3.01 10.55
CA ASP A 81 21.46 -4.36 11.05
C ASP A 81 20.11 -5.09 11.00
N ALA A 82 20.13 -6.39 10.69
CA ALA A 82 18.93 -7.21 10.68
C ALA A 82 19.23 -8.67 11.01
N SER A 83 18.26 -9.40 11.55
CA SER A 83 18.31 -10.86 11.67
C SER A 83 16.95 -11.51 11.52
N ILE A 84 16.96 -12.75 11.05
CA ILE A 84 15.79 -13.63 10.92
C ILE A 84 16.15 -15.03 11.40
N MET A 85 15.21 -15.70 12.09
CA MET A 85 15.42 -17.02 12.67
C MET A 85 14.17 -17.90 12.51
N ASP A 86 14.40 -19.16 12.12
CA ASP A 86 13.41 -20.23 12.04
C ASP A 86 13.44 -21.05 13.35
N GLY A 87 12.31 -21.16 14.02
CA GLY A 87 12.17 -21.88 15.28
C GLY A 87 12.16 -23.40 15.13
N SER A 88 11.93 -23.93 13.92
CA SER A 88 11.81 -25.37 13.69
C SER A 88 13.15 -26.11 13.77
N ASP A 89 14.21 -25.46 13.31
CA ASP A 89 15.56 -26.02 13.23
C ASP A 89 16.65 -25.09 13.79
N LEU A 90 16.26 -23.91 14.30
CA LEU A 90 17.14 -22.86 14.82
C LEU A 90 18.07 -22.25 13.76
N SER A 91 17.81 -22.48 12.47
CA SER A 91 18.55 -21.85 11.39
C SER A 91 18.26 -20.35 11.35
N ALA A 92 19.30 -19.56 11.12
CA ALA A 92 19.22 -18.11 11.25
C ALA A 92 20.19 -17.41 10.30
N GLY A 93 19.85 -16.16 10.00
CA GLY A 93 20.69 -15.27 9.20
C GLY A 93 20.74 -13.89 9.84
N CYS A 94 21.93 -13.31 9.86
CA CYS A 94 22.24 -12.05 10.53
C CYS A 94 23.16 -11.20 9.68
N VAL A 95 22.88 -9.91 9.63
CA VAL A 95 23.66 -8.93 8.87
C VAL A 95 23.88 -7.68 9.71
N SER A 96 25.07 -7.09 9.61
CA SER A 96 25.34 -5.79 10.25
C SER A 96 26.16 -4.87 9.35
N GLY A 97 25.91 -3.57 9.47
CA GLY A 97 26.59 -2.56 8.64
C GLY A 97 26.16 -2.61 7.18
N VAL A 98 24.89 -2.96 6.90
CA VAL A 98 24.29 -2.91 5.57
C VAL A 98 24.18 -1.46 5.12
N GLN A 99 24.61 -1.15 3.90
CA GLN A 99 24.55 0.19 3.31
C GLN A 99 23.87 0.13 1.94
N ASP A 100 23.08 1.15 1.61
CA ASP A 100 22.43 1.35 0.31
C ASP A 100 21.59 0.17 -0.22
N ILE A 101 21.01 -0.66 0.65
CA ILE A 101 20.09 -1.76 0.31
C ILE A 101 18.79 -1.52 1.08
N LEU A 102 17.65 -1.45 0.38
CA LEU A 102 16.35 -1.14 0.99
C LEU A 102 15.92 -2.18 2.04
N HIS A 103 16.25 -3.46 1.82
CA HIS A 103 15.77 -4.57 2.64
C HIS A 103 16.89 -5.37 3.33
N PRO A 104 17.46 -4.87 4.43
CA PRO A 104 18.38 -5.64 5.28
C PRO A 104 17.84 -7.01 5.70
N ILE A 105 16.54 -7.12 6.01
CA ILE A 105 15.96 -8.39 6.48
C ILE A 105 16.01 -9.49 5.40
N THR A 106 15.75 -9.13 4.14
CA THR A 106 15.88 -10.05 3.01
C THR A 106 17.33 -10.49 2.82
N LEU A 107 18.29 -9.58 3.01
CA LEU A 107 19.71 -9.94 2.94
C LEU A 107 20.10 -10.89 4.08
N ALA A 108 19.55 -10.69 5.29
CA ALA A 108 19.71 -11.63 6.41
C ALA A 108 19.17 -13.02 6.06
N ARG A 109 17.98 -13.10 5.46
CA ARG A 109 17.43 -14.38 4.96
C ARG A 109 18.33 -15.04 3.92
N MET A 110 18.89 -14.27 2.99
CA MET A 110 19.85 -14.80 2.02
C MET A 110 21.11 -15.37 2.67
N VAL A 111 21.62 -14.77 3.76
CA VAL A 111 22.75 -15.33 4.52
C VAL A 111 22.40 -16.72 5.06
N ARG A 112 21.23 -16.86 5.67
CA ARG A 112 20.71 -18.15 6.18
C ARG A 112 20.62 -19.21 5.09
N GLU A 113 20.06 -18.87 3.95
CA GLU A 113 19.68 -19.84 2.91
C GLU A 113 20.80 -20.15 1.91
N ARG A 114 21.71 -19.20 1.68
CA ARG A 114 22.70 -19.27 0.59
C ARG A 114 24.13 -19.38 1.06
N THR A 115 24.35 -19.50 2.37
CA THR A 115 25.69 -19.66 2.95
C THR A 115 25.67 -20.71 4.07
N PRO A 116 26.82 -21.32 4.40
CA PRO A 116 26.93 -22.16 5.60
C PRO A 116 27.11 -21.33 6.89
N HIS A 117 26.93 -20.00 6.83
CA HIS A 117 27.22 -19.06 7.90
C HIS A 117 25.93 -18.43 8.43
N THR A 118 25.95 -18.05 9.70
CA THR A 118 24.81 -17.38 10.35
C THR A 118 24.92 -15.86 10.27
N PHE A 119 26.13 -15.30 10.30
CA PHE A 119 26.35 -13.86 10.43
C PHE A 119 27.39 -13.38 9.42
N LEU A 120 27.02 -12.41 8.56
CA LEU A 120 27.98 -11.66 7.74
C LEU A 120 27.96 -10.15 8.09
N SER A 121 29.11 -9.49 7.98
CA SER A 121 29.26 -8.07 8.34
C SER A 121 30.22 -7.33 7.41
N GLY A 122 30.03 -6.01 7.29
CA GLY A 122 30.97 -5.10 6.63
C GLY A 122 31.22 -5.42 5.16
N VAL A 123 32.49 -5.36 4.74
CA VAL A 123 32.87 -5.49 3.32
C VAL A 123 32.46 -6.85 2.73
N GLY A 124 32.67 -7.94 3.46
CA GLY A 124 32.33 -9.29 3.00
C GLY A 124 30.82 -9.49 2.80
N LEU A 125 30.00 -8.84 3.63
CA LEU A 125 28.54 -8.82 3.46
C LEU A 125 28.13 -8.09 2.17
N MET A 126 28.72 -6.92 1.90
CA MET A 126 28.42 -6.16 0.68
C MET A 126 28.92 -6.86 -0.59
N GLU A 127 30.03 -7.60 -0.52
CA GLU A 127 30.47 -8.50 -1.60
C GLU A 127 29.48 -9.63 -1.82
N PHE A 128 29.00 -10.28 -0.75
CA PHE A 128 27.97 -11.29 -0.84
C PHE A 128 26.68 -10.74 -1.48
N ALA A 129 26.22 -9.56 -1.06
CA ALA A 129 25.04 -8.90 -1.66
C ALA A 129 25.19 -8.72 -3.19
N ARG A 130 26.37 -8.28 -3.65
CA ARG A 130 26.67 -8.18 -5.10
C ARG A 130 26.63 -9.54 -5.79
N GLN A 131 27.21 -10.57 -5.19
CA GLN A 131 27.20 -11.94 -5.74
C GLN A 131 25.77 -12.50 -5.86
N GLN A 132 24.88 -12.12 -4.94
CA GLN A 132 23.47 -12.50 -4.96
C GLN A 132 22.60 -11.63 -5.89
N ASN A 133 23.21 -10.68 -6.62
CA ASN A 133 22.50 -9.69 -7.47
C ASN A 133 21.47 -8.86 -6.71
N VAL A 134 21.73 -8.56 -5.43
CA VAL A 134 20.89 -7.64 -4.65
C VAL A 134 21.06 -6.23 -5.21
N HIS A 135 19.95 -5.50 -5.38
CA HIS A 135 19.97 -4.13 -5.84
C HIS A 135 20.58 -3.22 -4.76
N ILE A 136 21.73 -2.62 -5.07
CA ILE A 136 22.42 -1.63 -4.24
C ILE A 136 22.20 -0.26 -4.90
N LEU A 137 21.64 0.69 -4.16
CA LEU A 137 21.30 2.01 -4.66
C LEU A 137 22.55 2.77 -5.14
N TYR A 138 22.43 3.48 -6.26
CA TYR A 138 23.51 4.26 -6.85
C TYR A 138 23.01 5.62 -7.36
N PRO A 139 23.73 6.74 -7.08
CA PRO A 139 24.93 6.85 -6.25
C PRO A 139 24.74 6.45 -4.77
N PRO A 140 25.81 6.06 -4.05
CA PRO A 140 25.75 5.74 -2.62
C PRO A 140 25.21 6.90 -1.76
N GLY A 141 24.57 6.57 -0.64
CA GLY A 141 24.01 7.53 0.32
C GLY A 141 22.55 7.94 0.03
N GLN A 142 21.89 7.31 -0.93
CA GLN A 142 20.49 7.63 -1.28
C GLN A 142 19.47 7.31 -0.19
N MET A 143 19.82 6.47 0.79
CA MET A 143 18.92 6.18 1.91
C MET A 143 18.91 7.26 3.00
N ALA A 144 19.79 8.27 2.94
CA ALA A 144 19.82 9.34 3.92
C ALA A 144 18.66 10.34 3.68
N SER A 145 17.53 10.12 4.37
CA SER A 145 16.38 11.02 4.31
C SER A 145 16.67 12.39 4.95
N GLU A 146 15.96 13.44 4.51
CA GLU A 146 16.07 14.78 5.10
C GLU A 146 15.71 14.79 6.60
N ARG A 147 14.77 13.94 7.02
CA ARG A 147 14.43 13.74 8.43
C ARG A 147 15.61 13.18 9.24
N ALA A 148 16.30 12.18 8.70
CA ALA A 148 17.46 11.58 9.37
C ALA A 148 18.63 12.58 9.46
N LYS A 149 18.84 13.39 8.41
CA LYS A 149 19.81 14.51 8.42
C LYS A 149 19.48 15.54 9.49
N ALA A 150 18.22 15.98 9.57
CA ALA A 150 17.78 16.91 10.60
C ALA A 150 17.94 16.35 12.02
N SER A 151 17.66 15.06 12.21
CA SER A 151 17.81 14.38 13.50
C SER A 151 19.28 14.31 13.95
N LEU A 152 20.20 13.99 13.02
CA LEU A 152 21.63 14.00 13.30
C LEU A 152 22.14 15.41 13.61
N GLN A 153 21.69 16.42 12.88
CA GLN A 153 22.08 17.81 13.16
C GLN A 153 21.63 18.24 14.56
N ALA A 154 20.38 17.96 14.94
CA ALA A 154 19.87 18.26 16.27
C ALA A 154 20.66 17.53 17.37
N TRP A 155 21.04 16.26 17.13
CA TRP A 155 21.90 15.52 18.04
C TRP A 155 23.28 16.18 18.20
N LEU A 156 23.93 16.57 17.09
CA LEU A 156 25.23 17.25 17.12
C LEU A 156 25.17 18.58 17.90
N ASP A 157 24.12 19.37 17.69
CA ASP A 157 23.91 20.64 18.40
C ASP A 157 23.69 20.40 19.90
N SER A 158 23.00 19.32 20.26
CA SER A 158 22.83 18.89 21.67
C SER A 158 24.15 18.48 22.31
N GLN A 159 25.04 17.79 21.58
CA GLN A 159 26.35 17.39 22.09
C GLN A 159 27.28 18.60 22.24
N ALA A 160 27.16 19.60 21.37
CA ALA A 160 27.91 20.84 21.48
C ALA A 160 27.50 21.67 22.71
N SER A 161 26.21 21.66 23.05
CA SER A 161 25.67 22.42 24.19
C SER A 161 25.73 21.67 25.52
N ASN A 162 25.59 20.35 25.51
CA ASN A 162 25.65 19.47 26.68
C ASN A 162 26.41 18.17 26.34
N PRO A 163 27.75 18.18 26.38
CA PRO A 163 28.56 17.01 26.06
C PRO A 163 28.19 15.80 26.93
N GLY A 164 27.87 14.68 26.29
CA GLY A 164 27.42 13.47 26.99
C GLY A 164 25.90 13.41 27.19
N ASN A 165 25.12 14.25 26.50
CA ASN A 165 23.68 14.07 26.40
C ASN A 165 23.37 12.65 25.87
N THR A 166 22.49 11.93 26.57
CA THR A 166 22.07 10.57 26.23
C THR A 166 20.64 10.51 25.72
N GLU A 167 20.01 11.67 25.52
CA GLU A 167 18.71 11.75 24.87
C GLU A 167 18.76 11.07 23.49
N THR A 168 17.65 10.41 23.16
CA THR A 168 17.45 9.78 21.86
C THR A 168 16.94 10.84 20.89
N PHE A 169 17.62 10.98 19.76
CA PHE A 169 17.25 11.93 18.69
C PHE A 169 16.80 11.16 17.46
N GLY A 170 15.81 11.68 16.75
CA GLY A 170 15.18 11.01 15.62
C GLY A 170 14.15 9.97 16.05
N GLU A 171 13.83 9.04 15.14
CA GLU A 171 12.80 8.03 15.40
C GLU A 171 13.29 6.97 16.38
N PRO A 172 12.59 6.75 17.51
CA PRO A 172 12.75 5.50 18.22
C PRO A 172 12.25 4.37 17.33
N GLY A 173 12.99 3.27 17.36
CA GLY A 173 12.38 1.98 17.11
C GLY A 173 13.02 1.12 16.03
N THR A 174 13.81 0.17 16.50
CA THR A 174 13.98 -1.13 15.84
C THR A 174 12.58 -1.70 15.54
N VAL A 175 12.37 -2.21 14.34
CA VAL A 175 11.14 -2.91 13.97
C VAL A 175 11.33 -4.41 14.08
N GLY A 176 10.25 -5.14 14.27
CA GLY A 176 10.32 -6.59 14.23
C GLY A 176 8.98 -7.27 14.17
N ALA A 177 9.03 -8.56 13.86
CA ALA A 177 7.89 -9.43 13.67
C ALA A 177 8.17 -10.82 14.25
N VAL A 178 7.15 -11.44 14.82
CA VAL A 178 7.13 -12.85 15.22
C VAL A 178 5.86 -13.48 14.66
N ALA A 179 5.94 -14.72 14.20
CA ALA A 179 4.80 -15.42 13.60
C ALA A 179 4.72 -16.87 14.06
N MET A 180 3.49 -17.40 14.03
CA MET A 180 3.19 -18.82 14.23
C MET A 180 2.24 -19.31 13.14
N ASP A 181 2.53 -20.46 12.52
CA ASP A 181 1.60 -21.14 11.60
C ASP A 181 0.65 -22.12 12.32
N ALA A 182 -0.25 -22.75 11.55
CA ALA A 182 -1.19 -23.73 12.07
C ALA A 182 -0.54 -25.03 12.58
N TYR A 183 0.73 -25.27 12.23
CA TYR A 183 1.51 -26.43 12.66
C TYR A 183 2.36 -26.14 13.90
N GLY A 184 2.31 -24.90 14.43
CA GLY A 184 3.11 -24.47 15.57
C GLY A 184 4.57 -24.16 15.22
N ASN A 185 4.90 -23.96 13.94
CA ASN A 185 6.20 -23.42 13.58
C ASN A 185 6.25 -21.94 13.93
N LEU A 186 7.38 -21.50 14.46
CA LEU A 186 7.62 -20.13 14.90
C LEU A 186 8.75 -19.50 14.10
N ALA A 187 8.67 -18.21 13.84
CA ALA A 187 9.77 -17.42 13.31
C ALA A 187 9.85 -16.04 13.97
N ALA A 188 11.03 -15.43 13.92
CA ALA A 188 11.27 -14.08 14.38
C ALA A 188 12.16 -13.32 13.39
N ALA A 189 11.87 -12.03 13.20
CA ALA A 189 12.64 -11.11 12.36
C ALA A 189 12.73 -9.73 13.02
N THR A 190 13.90 -9.10 12.95
CA THR A 190 14.15 -7.78 13.54
C THR A 190 15.07 -6.97 12.62
N SER A 191 14.79 -5.68 12.42
CA SER A 191 15.57 -4.77 11.56
C SER A 191 15.71 -3.38 12.19
N THR A 192 16.88 -2.74 12.03
CA THR A 192 17.16 -1.43 12.65
C THR A 192 18.13 -0.57 11.84
N GLY A 193 17.95 0.75 11.89
CA GLY A 193 18.97 1.75 11.53
C GLY A 193 19.96 2.05 12.66
N GLY A 194 19.72 1.54 13.88
CA GLY A 194 20.54 1.79 15.07
C GLY A 194 20.15 3.09 15.79
N ILE A 195 21.14 3.80 16.33
CA ILE A 195 20.93 5.06 17.08
C ILE A 195 21.52 6.25 16.32
N THR A 196 20.85 7.40 16.37
CA THR A 196 21.34 8.64 15.76
C THR A 196 22.68 9.05 16.36
N GLY A 197 23.64 9.41 15.50
CA GLY A 197 24.98 9.81 15.95
C GLY A 197 25.84 8.63 16.39
N LYS A 198 25.47 7.38 16.05
CA LYS A 198 26.33 6.22 16.31
C LYS A 198 27.67 6.35 15.59
N TYR A 199 28.70 5.77 16.20
CA TYR A 199 29.97 5.57 15.50
C TYR A 199 29.75 4.66 14.28
N PRO A 200 30.38 4.95 13.13
CA PRO A 200 30.41 4.03 12.00
C PRO A 200 30.93 2.65 12.45
N GLY A 201 30.22 1.60 12.08
CA GLY A 201 30.48 0.22 12.51
C GLY A 201 29.91 -0.16 13.88
N ARG A 202 29.13 0.70 14.56
CA ARG A 202 28.39 0.31 15.77
C ARG A 202 27.31 -0.70 15.40
N VAL A 203 27.37 -1.86 16.05
CA VAL A 203 26.38 -2.94 15.93
C VAL A 203 25.52 -3.00 17.19
N GLY A 204 24.20 -3.04 17.01
CA GLY A 204 23.23 -3.15 18.10
C GLY A 204 22.90 -4.59 18.50
N ASP A 205 21.78 -4.76 19.21
CA ASP A 205 21.21 -6.06 19.60
C ASP A 205 20.57 -6.82 18.44
N THR A 206 20.02 -6.08 17.46
CA THR A 206 19.21 -6.61 16.36
C THR A 206 19.83 -7.78 15.59
N PRO A 207 21.11 -7.77 15.17
CA PRO A 207 21.68 -8.90 14.44
C PRO A 207 22.24 -9.99 15.36
N LEU A 208 22.13 -9.85 16.69
CA LEU A 208 22.68 -10.80 17.64
C LEU A 208 21.58 -11.72 18.17
N LEU A 209 21.62 -12.98 17.75
CA LEU A 209 20.66 -13.99 18.16
C LEU A 209 20.63 -14.15 19.68
N GLY A 210 19.42 -14.16 20.23
CA GLY A 210 19.18 -14.21 21.67
C GLY A 210 19.29 -12.85 22.37
N SER A 211 19.68 -11.79 21.65
CA SER A 211 19.52 -10.41 22.10
C SER A 211 18.31 -9.79 21.40
N GLY A 212 18.47 -9.39 20.13
CA GLY A 212 17.41 -8.73 19.34
C GLY A 212 16.32 -9.67 18.82
N THR A 213 16.71 -10.90 18.46
CA THR A 213 15.85 -11.85 17.74
C THR A 213 16.10 -13.27 18.23
N TYR A 214 15.05 -14.05 18.45
CA TYR A 214 15.17 -15.47 18.73
C TYR A 214 13.89 -16.23 18.39
N ALA A 215 13.99 -17.44 17.86
CA ALA A 215 12.84 -18.34 17.67
C ALA A 215 13.21 -19.78 18.01
N ASP A 216 12.30 -20.49 18.67
CA ASP A 216 12.42 -21.90 19.03
C ASP A 216 11.03 -22.49 19.20
N ASN A 217 10.61 -23.42 18.34
CA ASN A 217 9.27 -24.03 18.35
C ASN A 217 8.90 -24.65 19.71
N ARG A 218 9.88 -24.99 20.54
CA ARG A 218 9.64 -25.58 21.86
C ARG A 218 9.16 -24.57 22.89
N TYR A 219 9.52 -23.29 22.73
CA TYR A 219 9.40 -22.30 23.80
C TYR A 219 8.89 -20.94 23.38
N GLY A 220 9.14 -20.48 22.16
CA GLY A 220 8.61 -19.21 21.68
C GLY A 220 9.48 -18.50 20.65
N ALA A 221 8.95 -17.39 20.12
CA ALA A 221 9.65 -16.44 19.25
C ALA A 221 9.60 -15.04 19.85
N VAL A 222 10.70 -14.30 19.76
CA VAL A 222 10.90 -12.99 20.39
C VAL A 222 11.56 -12.02 19.40
N SER A 223 11.04 -10.80 19.36
CA SER A 223 11.71 -9.63 18.80
C SER A 223 11.78 -8.53 19.87
N THR A 224 12.92 -7.85 19.96
CA THR A 224 13.16 -6.81 20.97
C THR A 224 13.51 -5.47 20.34
N THR A 225 13.26 -4.39 21.08
CA THR A 225 13.58 -3.02 20.71
C THR A 225 13.97 -2.21 21.94
N GLY A 226 14.84 -1.22 21.78
CA GLY A 226 15.21 -0.30 22.87
C GLY A 226 16.69 0.04 22.86
N HIS A 227 17.28 0.23 24.04
CA HIS A 227 18.70 0.50 24.16
C HIS A 227 19.54 -0.77 23.91
N GLY A 228 20.04 -0.92 22.68
CA GLY A 228 20.70 -2.15 22.22
C GLY A 228 21.85 -2.63 23.10
N GLU A 229 22.68 -1.74 23.64
CA GLU A 229 23.78 -2.11 24.53
C GLU A 229 23.29 -2.74 25.85
N SER A 230 22.07 -2.41 26.29
CA SER A 230 21.46 -3.02 27.48
C SER A 230 20.85 -4.38 27.15
N ILE A 231 20.13 -4.46 26.02
CA ILE A 231 19.51 -5.68 25.51
C ILE A 231 20.58 -6.78 25.29
N MET A 232 21.72 -6.41 24.70
CA MET A 232 22.85 -7.32 24.49
C MET A 232 23.46 -7.86 25.79
N LYS A 233 23.61 -7.01 26.82
CA LYS A 233 24.25 -7.40 28.09
C LYS A 233 23.49 -8.47 28.86
N VAL A 234 22.17 -8.53 28.66
CA VAL A 234 21.29 -9.48 29.35
C VAL A 234 20.75 -10.58 28.44
N ASN A 235 21.09 -10.56 27.14
CA ASN A 235 20.52 -11.46 26.14
C ASN A 235 18.98 -11.50 26.23
N LEU A 236 18.34 -10.33 26.14
CA LEU A 236 16.94 -10.14 26.52
C LEU A 236 15.98 -11.16 25.86
N ALA A 237 16.08 -11.36 24.54
CA ALA A 237 15.23 -12.34 23.86
C ALA A 237 15.42 -13.76 24.42
N LYS A 238 16.66 -14.18 24.67
CA LYS A 238 16.94 -15.51 25.19
C LYS A 238 16.55 -15.66 26.65
N ASP A 239 16.65 -14.61 27.46
CA ASP A 239 16.19 -14.62 28.85
C ASP A 239 14.69 -14.90 28.95
N ILE A 240 13.87 -14.23 28.13
CA ILE A 240 12.43 -14.47 28.05
C ILE A 240 12.12 -15.93 27.70
N ILE A 241 12.78 -16.46 26.67
CA ILE A 241 12.66 -17.89 26.29
C ILE A 241 13.05 -18.81 27.45
N ASN A 242 14.14 -18.50 28.16
CA ASN A 242 14.62 -19.32 29.28
C ASN A 242 13.66 -19.30 30.47
N ARG A 243 13.01 -18.16 30.74
CA ARG A 243 11.98 -18.05 31.78
C ARG A 243 10.77 -18.91 31.45
N MET A 244 10.27 -18.84 30.23
CA MET A 244 9.19 -19.73 29.79
C MET A 244 9.61 -21.21 29.85
N ALA A 245 10.83 -21.52 29.38
CA ALA A 245 11.33 -22.90 29.31
C ALA A 245 11.60 -23.54 30.68
N TYR A 246 12.21 -22.79 31.60
CA TYR A 246 12.80 -23.36 32.83
C TYR A 246 12.07 -22.95 34.10
N LEU A 247 11.38 -21.80 34.09
CA LEU A 247 10.56 -21.36 35.23
C LEU A 247 9.07 -21.63 35.01
N GLY A 248 8.66 -21.95 33.77
CA GLY A 248 7.26 -22.14 33.42
C GLY A 248 6.43 -20.87 33.55
N GLU A 249 7.07 -19.69 33.45
CA GLU A 249 6.38 -18.41 33.39
C GLU A 249 5.53 -18.34 32.11
N ASP A 250 4.31 -17.79 32.20
CA ASP A 250 3.53 -17.48 31.01
C ASP A 250 4.19 -16.36 30.19
N VAL A 251 3.85 -16.28 28.90
CA VAL A 251 4.50 -15.40 27.93
C VAL A 251 4.51 -13.92 28.35
N GLN A 252 3.42 -13.43 28.94
CA GLN A 252 3.30 -12.03 29.35
C GLN A 252 4.13 -11.78 30.62
N THR A 253 4.07 -12.69 31.59
CA THR A 253 4.89 -12.62 32.81
C THR A 253 6.38 -12.66 32.49
N ALA A 254 6.83 -13.58 31.63
CA ALA A 254 8.22 -13.69 31.21
C ALA A 254 8.70 -12.41 30.52
N SER A 255 7.88 -11.88 29.60
CA SER A 255 8.15 -10.61 28.90
C SER A 255 8.34 -9.44 29.86
N MET A 256 7.40 -9.26 30.80
CA MET A 256 7.45 -8.18 31.78
C MET A 256 8.67 -8.31 32.71
N ASN A 257 8.89 -9.51 33.28
CA ASN A 257 9.95 -9.71 34.26
C ASN A 257 11.35 -9.49 33.67
N SER A 258 11.62 -9.98 32.45
CA SER A 258 12.91 -9.78 31.78
C SER A 258 13.19 -8.30 31.50
N VAL A 259 12.20 -7.58 30.99
CA VAL A 259 12.35 -6.15 30.66
C VAL A 259 12.53 -5.32 31.93
N GLU A 260 11.70 -5.54 32.96
CA GLU A 260 11.79 -4.82 34.24
C GLU A 260 13.10 -5.12 34.99
N GLU A 261 13.59 -6.35 34.92
CA GLU A 261 14.90 -6.70 35.47
C GLU A 261 16.03 -5.98 34.73
N MET A 262 16.04 -5.99 33.40
CA MET A 262 17.01 -5.23 32.60
C MET A 262 16.95 -3.73 32.96
N THR A 263 15.75 -3.16 33.05
CA THR A 263 15.56 -1.74 33.37
C THR A 263 16.07 -1.39 34.76
N ARG A 264 15.81 -2.24 35.76
CA ARG A 264 16.33 -2.05 37.12
C ARG A 264 17.85 -2.18 37.19
N LEU A 265 18.43 -3.14 36.46
CA LEU A 265 19.87 -3.41 36.49
C LEU A 265 20.69 -2.37 35.73
N LEU A 266 20.18 -1.88 34.61
CA LEU A 266 20.95 -1.08 33.65
C LEU A 266 20.42 0.36 33.48
N ALA A 267 19.36 0.74 34.20
CA ALA A 267 18.74 2.06 34.14
C ALA A 267 18.40 2.53 32.70
N ASN A 268 17.97 1.60 31.85
CA ASN A 268 17.60 1.83 30.46
C ASN A 268 16.32 1.07 30.13
N THR A 269 15.61 1.49 29.09
CA THR A 269 14.30 0.94 28.73
C THR A 269 14.37 0.05 27.50
N ALA A 270 13.40 -0.86 27.39
CA ALA A 270 13.21 -1.72 26.22
C ALA A 270 11.72 -2.04 26.03
N GLY A 271 11.41 -2.65 24.89
CA GLY A 271 10.14 -3.30 24.60
C GLY A 271 10.36 -4.61 23.86
N VAL A 272 9.38 -5.50 23.96
CA VAL A 272 9.42 -6.84 23.39
C VAL A 272 8.06 -7.24 22.85
N ILE A 273 8.08 -8.00 21.76
CA ILE A 273 6.95 -8.84 21.34
C ILE A 273 7.38 -10.29 21.37
N VAL A 274 6.49 -11.15 21.84
CA VAL A 274 6.76 -12.56 22.08
C VAL A 274 5.54 -13.38 21.67
N LEU A 275 5.76 -14.54 21.06
CA LEU A 275 4.76 -15.59 20.92
C LEU A 275 5.24 -16.84 21.65
N ASP A 276 4.37 -17.46 22.44
CA ASP A 276 4.61 -18.81 22.96
C ASP A 276 4.24 -19.88 21.90
N PRO A 277 4.52 -21.18 22.14
CA PRO A 277 4.20 -22.26 21.20
C PRO A 277 2.71 -22.52 20.98
N ALA A 278 1.83 -21.90 21.78
CA ALA A 278 0.39 -21.93 21.59
C ALA A 278 -0.12 -20.66 20.88
N GLY A 279 0.78 -19.76 20.49
CA GLY A 279 0.48 -18.50 19.81
C GLY A 279 -0.07 -17.42 20.74
N ASN A 280 0.07 -17.54 22.07
CA ASN A 280 -0.32 -16.47 22.97
C ASN A 280 0.70 -15.33 22.86
N PRO A 281 0.25 -14.07 22.69
CA PRO A 281 1.15 -12.93 22.61
C PRO A 281 1.59 -12.44 24.00
N GLY A 282 2.88 -12.18 24.15
CA GLY A 282 3.46 -11.37 25.23
C GLY A 282 3.95 -10.04 24.67
N ILE A 283 3.43 -8.94 25.18
CA ILE A 283 3.79 -7.59 24.72
C ILE A 283 4.08 -6.73 25.93
N TYR A 284 5.30 -6.18 26.01
CA TYR A 284 5.67 -5.36 27.13
C TYR A 284 6.68 -4.28 26.75
N THR A 285 6.61 -3.13 27.42
CA THR A 285 7.62 -2.09 27.30
C THR A 285 7.77 -1.30 28.60
N SER A 286 9.03 -1.02 28.97
CA SER A 286 9.37 -0.12 30.08
C SER A 286 9.62 1.32 29.63
N SER A 287 9.60 1.61 28.32
CA SER A 287 9.77 2.98 27.79
C SER A 287 8.48 3.80 27.78
N GLY A 288 7.36 3.23 28.22
CA GLY A 288 6.04 3.86 28.23
C GLY A 288 5.29 3.82 26.89
N LYS A 289 6.02 3.86 25.76
CA LYS A 289 5.44 3.73 24.41
C LYS A 289 6.19 2.70 23.56
N MET A 290 5.41 1.90 22.84
CA MET A 290 5.83 1.00 21.75
C MET A 290 4.62 0.78 20.84
N SER A 291 4.74 1.07 19.54
CA SER A 291 3.69 0.72 18.57
C SER A 291 3.77 -0.77 18.26
N TRP A 292 2.63 -1.45 18.25
CA TRP A 292 2.52 -2.87 17.95
C TRP A 292 1.16 -3.18 17.32
N ALA A 293 1.09 -4.29 16.60
CA ALA A 293 -0.14 -4.84 16.06
C ALA A 293 0.02 -6.35 15.93
N TYR A 294 -1.07 -7.10 16.07
CA TYR A 294 -1.09 -8.49 15.63
C TYR A 294 -2.33 -8.76 14.81
N GLN A 295 -2.22 -9.75 13.92
CA GLN A 295 -3.32 -10.29 13.17
C GLN A 295 -3.44 -11.78 13.51
N ARG A 296 -4.66 -12.18 13.87
CA ARG A 296 -5.09 -13.56 14.09
C ARG A 296 -6.50 -13.68 13.50
N ASN A 297 -6.78 -14.79 12.82
CA ASN A 297 -8.00 -15.04 12.03
C ASN A 297 -8.15 -14.11 10.82
N ASP A 298 -9.01 -14.50 9.86
CA ASP A 298 -9.45 -13.59 8.79
C ASP A 298 -10.09 -12.37 9.46
N THR A 299 -9.61 -11.19 9.07
CA THR A 299 -10.12 -9.88 9.48
C THR A 299 -11.64 -9.79 9.30
N ASP A 300 -12.35 -9.16 10.24
CA ASP A 300 -13.78 -8.78 10.11
C ASP A 300 -14.02 -7.73 8.99
N LEU A 301 -13.05 -7.49 8.11
CA LEU A 301 -13.22 -6.56 7.00
C LEU A 301 -14.02 -7.25 5.92
N GLU A 302 -15.22 -6.73 5.69
CA GLU A 302 -16.09 -7.22 4.63
C GLU A 302 -15.55 -6.73 3.29
N PRO A 303 -15.23 -7.65 2.35
CA PRO A 303 -14.83 -7.28 1.01
C PRO A 303 -15.84 -6.33 0.38
N ILE A 304 -15.37 -5.40 -0.43
CA ILE A 304 -16.21 -4.42 -1.11
C ILE A 304 -15.62 -4.06 -2.46
N VAL A 305 -16.50 -3.94 -3.46
CA VAL A 305 -16.14 -3.36 -4.77
C VAL A 305 -17.10 -2.22 -5.04
N LEU A 306 -16.56 -1.02 -5.24
CA LEU A 306 -17.28 0.22 -5.52
C LEU A 306 -16.88 0.74 -6.89
N VAL A 307 -17.86 1.14 -7.71
CA VAL A 307 -17.68 1.59 -9.09
C VAL A 307 -18.42 2.90 -9.37
N HIS A 308 -17.94 3.66 -10.35
CA HIS A 308 -18.67 4.78 -10.96
C HIS A 308 -18.72 4.69 -12.49
N GLY A 309 -19.82 5.18 -13.04
CA GLY A 309 -20.09 5.29 -14.48
C GLY A 309 -19.87 6.67 -15.09
N GLY A 310 -19.29 7.61 -14.33
CA GLY A 310 -18.94 8.95 -14.78
C GLY A 310 -19.84 10.05 -14.23
N ALA A 311 -19.21 11.18 -13.90
CA ALA A 311 -19.86 12.39 -13.41
C ALA A 311 -20.18 13.36 -14.56
N GLY A 312 -21.35 13.98 -14.51
CA GLY A 312 -21.81 14.96 -15.49
C GLY A 312 -23.28 14.81 -15.83
N PHE A 313 -23.79 15.74 -16.63
CA PHE A 313 -25.20 15.76 -16.99
C PHE A 313 -25.57 14.56 -17.89
N THR A 314 -26.56 13.79 -17.45
CA THR A 314 -27.26 12.76 -18.23
C THR A 314 -28.77 12.97 -18.08
N SER A 315 -29.52 12.81 -19.17
CA SER A 315 -30.99 12.85 -19.12
C SER A 315 -31.54 11.73 -18.24
N ASP A 316 -32.60 12.00 -17.47
CA ASP A 316 -33.24 11.01 -16.58
C ASP A 316 -33.68 9.72 -17.31
N GLU A 317 -33.98 9.79 -18.61
CA GLU A 317 -34.31 8.62 -19.44
C GLU A 317 -33.17 7.58 -19.52
N ARG A 318 -31.93 7.98 -19.22
CA ARG A 318 -30.74 7.12 -19.25
C ARG A 318 -30.42 6.52 -17.88
N ASP A 319 -31.07 6.98 -16.81
CA ASP A 319 -30.84 6.47 -15.45
C ASP A 319 -30.97 4.93 -15.38
N PRO A 320 -31.96 4.26 -16.02
CA PRO A 320 -32.06 2.79 -15.98
C PRO A 320 -30.87 2.06 -16.62
N GLU A 321 -30.34 2.57 -17.73
CA GLU A 321 -29.16 2.01 -18.42
C GLU A 321 -27.91 2.16 -17.54
N LYS A 322 -27.74 3.34 -16.91
CA LYS A 322 -26.63 3.61 -16.00
C LYS A 322 -26.67 2.73 -14.75
N PHE A 323 -27.85 2.56 -14.15
CA PHE A 323 -28.03 1.63 -13.03
C PHE A 323 -27.73 0.19 -13.42
N ALA A 324 -28.19 -0.27 -14.58
CA ALA A 324 -27.93 -1.63 -15.03
C ALA A 324 -26.42 -1.88 -15.17
N GLY A 325 -25.71 -0.96 -15.83
CA GLY A 325 -24.28 -1.06 -16.07
C GLY A 325 -23.42 -0.99 -14.80
N THR A 326 -23.67 -0.03 -13.90
CA THR A 326 -22.88 0.08 -12.66
C THR A 326 -23.14 -1.10 -11.71
N LYS A 327 -24.39 -1.56 -11.59
CA LYS A 327 -24.71 -2.75 -10.78
C LYS A 327 -24.07 -4.01 -11.35
N LEU A 328 -24.05 -4.18 -12.68
CA LEU A 328 -23.37 -5.30 -13.32
C LEU A 328 -21.85 -5.27 -13.04
N ALA A 329 -21.22 -4.10 -13.18
CA ALA A 329 -19.81 -3.93 -12.92
C ALA A 329 -19.44 -4.22 -11.45
N ALA A 330 -20.25 -3.74 -10.49
CA ALA A 330 -20.06 -4.04 -9.06
C ALA A 330 -20.16 -5.55 -8.78
N ARG A 331 -21.16 -6.23 -9.37
CA ARG A 331 -21.33 -7.69 -9.23
C ARG A 331 -20.17 -8.47 -9.82
N ILE A 332 -19.74 -8.15 -11.04
CA ILE A 332 -18.62 -8.83 -11.69
C ILE A 332 -17.34 -8.63 -10.89
N GLY A 333 -17.07 -7.41 -10.44
CA GLY A 333 -15.89 -7.14 -9.62
C GLY A 333 -15.93 -7.88 -8.29
N TYR A 334 -17.08 -7.88 -7.60
CA TYR A 334 -17.22 -8.58 -6.32
C TYR A 334 -17.12 -10.09 -6.47
N GLN A 335 -17.78 -10.68 -7.48
CA GLN A 335 -17.65 -12.10 -7.77
C GLN A 335 -16.19 -12.47 -8.06
N THR A 336 -15.50 -11.67 -8.87
CA THR A 336 -14.07 -11.88 -9.16
C THR A 336 -13.24 -11.82 -7.88
N LEU A 337 -13.50 -10.83 -7.02
CA LEU A 337 -12.82 -10.70 -5.73
C LEU A 337 -12.97 -11.96 -4.86
N MET A 338 -14.20 -12.49 -4.78
CA MET A 338 -14.49 -13.70 -3.99
C MET A 338 -13.88 -14.96 -4.61
N GLU A 339 -13.74 -15.02 -5.93
CA GLU A 339 -13.18 -16.17 -6.64
C GLU A 339 -11.64 -16.18 -6.64
N THR A 340 -10.99 -15.02 -6.76
CA THR A 340 -9.53 -14.93 -6.92
C THR A 340 -8.80 -14.41 -5.69
N GLY A 341 -9.51 -13.74 -4.77
CA GLY A 341 -8.90 -13.05 -3.63
C GLY A 341 -8.11 -11.78 -4.02
N SER A 342 -8.08 -11.39 -5.29
CA SER A 342 -7.27 -10.26 -5.76
C SER A 342 -8.10 -9.01 -5.98
N VAL A 343 -7.77 -7.94 -5.24
CA VAL A 343 -8.33 -6.61 -5.48
C VAL A 343 -8.02 -6.05 -6.87
N LEU A 344 -6.86 -6.39 -7.45
CA LEU A 344 -6.49 -6.00 -8.81
C LEU A 344 -7.36 -6.69 -9.86
N ASP A 345 -7.61 -8.00 -9.71
CA ASP A 345 -8.55 -8.71 -10.60
C ASP A 345 -9.95 -8.10 -10.51
N ALA A 346 -10.41 -7.81 -9.29
CA ALA A 346 -11.73 -7.25 -9.04
C ALA A 346 -11.95 -5.90 -9.74
N VAL A 347 -11.04 -4.94 -9.55
CA VAL A 347 -11.17 -3.62 -10.18
C VAL A 347 -10.97 -3.68 -11.70
N GLU A 348 -10.10 -4.56 -12.19
CA GLU A 348 -9.92 -4.77 -13.63
C GLU A 348 -11.21 -5.31 -14.26
N GLN A 349 -11.79 -6.40 -13.72
CA GLN A 349 -13.00 -7.00 -14.30
C GLN A 349 -14.22 -6.07 -14.21
N ALA A 350 -14.36 -5.31 -13.11
CA ALA A 350 -15.40 -4.30 -12.99
C ALA A 350 -15.29 -3.24 -14.10
N VAL A 351 -14.09 -2.70 -14.34
CA VAL A 351 -13.86 -1.70 -15.41
C VAL A 351 -14.02 -2.32 -16.79
N ARG A 352 -13.54 -3.55 -17.02
CA ARG A 352 -13.71 -4.26 -18.30
C ARG A 352 -15.17 -4.46 -18.67
N SER A 353 -16.04 -4.72 -17.68
CA SER A 353 -17.48 -4.80 -17.93
C SER A 353 -18.03 -3.48 -18.46
N MET A 354 -17.59 -2.35 -17.92
CA MET A 354 -18.01 -1.02 -18.39
C MET A 354 -17.38 -0.65 -19.74
N GLU A 355 -16.14 -1.08 -20.02
CA GLU A 355 -15.49 -0.88 -21.32
C GLU A 355 -16.19 -1.59 -22.49
N LEU A 356 -16.94 -2.66 -22.21
CA LEU A 356 -17.76 -3.35 -23.23
C LEU A 356 -19.14 -2.72 -23.41
N ASP A 357 -19.57 -1.87 -22.48
CA ASP A 357 -20.90 -1.29 -22.48
C ASP A 357 -20.88 0.10 -23.14
N SER A 358 -21.57 0.20 -24.29
CA SER A 358 -21.72 1.44 -25.06
C SER A 358 -22.47 2.56 -24.31
N GLY A 359 -23.04 2.24 -23.14
CA GLY A 359 -23.61 3.19 -22.20
C GLY A 359 -22.57 3.98 -21.41
N PHE A 360 -21.27 3.65 -21.47
CA PHE A 360 -20.22 4.39 -20.75
C PHE A 360 -19.14 4.94 -21.68
N ASN A 361 -18.56 6.08 -21.31
CA ASN A 361 -17.49 6.72 -22.08
C ASN A 361 -16.12 6.09 -21.77
N CYS A 362 -15.97 4.84 -22.15
CA CYS A 362 -14.73 4.06 -22.11
C CYS A 362 -14.87 2.89 -23.08
N GLY A 363 -13.75 2.27 -23.49
CA GLY A 363 -13.78 1.13 -24.41
C GLY A 363 -14.68 1.38 -25.63
N TYR A 364 -15.64 0.49 -25.87
CA TYR A 364 -16.55 0.52 -27.01
C TYR A 364 -17.51 1.73 -27.02
N GLY A 365 -17.80 2.33 -25.86
CA GLY A 365 -18.62 3.54 -25.75
C GLY A 365 -17.82 4.85 -25.74
N ALA A 366 -16.50 4.80 -25.93
CA ALA A 366 -15.62 5.96 -25.89
C ALA A 366 -16.03 7.06 -26.90
N VAL A 367 -15.91 8.32 -26.45
CA VAL A 367 -16.15 9.51 -27.28
C VAL A 367 -15.04 9.72 -28.33
N LEU A 368 -15.33 10.56 -29.32
CA LEU A 368 -14.46 10.78 -30.47
C LEU A 368 -13.63 12.06 -30.36
N THR A 369 -12.42 12.00 -30.93
CA THR A 369 -11.56 13.15 -31.20
C THR A 369 -12.09 13.99 -32.37
N LEU A 370 -11.50 15.16 -32.62
CA LEU A 370 -11.74 15.98 -33.82
C LEU A 370 -11.48 15.24 -35.14
N ASN A 371 -10.67 14.17 -35.12
CA ASN A 371 -10.36 13.35 -36.29
C ASN A 371 -11.31 12.16 -36.44
N TRP A 372 -12.42 12.12 -35.69
CA TRP A 372 -13.38 11.00 -35.71
C TRP A 372 -12.77 9.65 -35.29
N THR A 373 -11.71 9.70 -34.48
CA THR A 373 -11.05 8.50 -33.92
C THR A 373 -11.37 8.35 -32.43
N VAL A 374 -11.33 7.11 -31.94
CA VAL A 374 -11.33 6.81 -30.50
C VAL A 374 -9.89 6.81 -30.01
N GLU A 375 -9.64 7.50 -28.91
CA GLU A 375 -8.36 7.47 -28.17
C GLU A 375 -8.68 7.31 -26.69
N MET A 376 -8.16 6.28 -26.04
CA MET A 376 -8.53 5.95 -24.66
C MET A 376 -7.32 6.04 -23.72
N ASP A 377 -7.60 6.40 -22.48
CA ASP A 377 -6.64 6.43 -21.39
C ASP A 377 -7.12 5.52 -20.26
N ALA A 378 -6.20 4.83 -19.58
CA ALA A 378 -6.52 4.00 -18.43
C ALA A 378 -5.34 3.92 -17.44
N SER A 379 -5.64 3.72 -16.16
CA SER A 379 -4.65 3.31 -15.17
C SER A 379 -5.21 2.39 -14.09
N ILE A 380 -4.31 1.59 -13.51
CA ILE A 380 -4.58 0.68 -12.40
C ILE A 380 -3.44 0.75 -11.38
N MET A 381 -3.76 0.70 -10.09
CA MET A 381 -2.79 0.82 -9.00
C MET A 381 -3.11 -0.15 -7.86
N ASP A 382 -2.07 -0.83 -7.36
CA ASP A 382 -2.08 -1.69 -6.19
C ASP A 382 -1.69 -0.88 -4.94
N GLY A 383 -2.53 -0.91 -3.91
CA GLY A 383 -2.30 -0.16 -2.67
C GLY A 383 -1.27 -0.80 -1.74
N SER A 384 -0.92 -2.08 -1.93
CA SER A 384 0.01 -2.79 -1.04
C SER A 384 1.46 -2.34 -1.19
N ASP A 385 1.88 -2.06 -2.42
CA ASP A 385 3.26 -1.72 -2.79
C ASP A 385 3.36 -0.46 -3.69
N LEU A 386 2.22 0.19 -3.96
CA LEU A 386 2.10 1.36 -4.84
C LEU A 386 2.46 1.10 -6.31
N SER A 387 2.61 -0.17 -6.71
CA SER A 387 2.87 -0.54 -8.10
C SER A 387 1.68 -0.21 -8.99
N ALA A 388 1.95 0.33 -10.17
CA ALA A 388 0.91 0.87 -11.03
C ALA A 388 1.24 0.71 -12.52
N GLY A 389 0.20 0.76 -13.34
CA GLY A 389 0.29 0.72 -14.78
C GLY A 389 -0.66 1.73 -15.41
N CYS A 390 -0.15 2.50 -16.36
CA CYS A 390 -0.85 3.60 -17.01
C CYS A 390 -0.65 3.55 -18.53
N VAL A 391 -1.70 3.86 -19.27
CA VAL A 391 -1.69 3.94 -20.74
C VAL A 391 -2.46 5.14 -21.22
N SER A 392 -1.99 5.77 -22.30
CA SER A 392 -2.70 6.88 -22.94
C SER A 392 -2.64 6.83 -24.46
N GLY A 393 -3.71 7.31 -25.10
CA GLY A 393 -3.84 7.26 -26.55
C GLY A 393 -4.01 5.86 -27.12
N VAL A 394 -4.62 4.94 -26.37
CA VAL A 394 -4.93 3.57 -26.83
C VAL A 394 -5.97 3.65 -27.96
N GLN A 395 -5.74 2.92 -29.05
CA GLN A 395 -6.64 2.82 -30.19
C GLN A 395 -6.94 1.35 -30.53
N ASP A 396 -8.18 1.07 -30.94
CA ASP A 396 -8.59 -0.24 -31.46
C ASP A 396 -8.36 -1.46 -30.54
N ILE A 397 -8.27 -1.24 -29.23
CA ILE A 397 -8.18 -2.28 -28.21
C ILE A 397 -9.41 -2.14 -27.30
N LEU A 398 -10.14 -3.24 -27.09
CA LEU A 398 -11.39 -3.23 -26.30
C LEU A 398 -11.16 -2.86 -24.83
N HIS A 399 -10.03 -3.30 -24.28
CA HIS A 399 -9.73 -3.17 -22.85
C HIS A 399 -8.43 -2.39 -22.55
N PRO A 400 -8.47 -1.05 -22.62
CA PRO A 400 -7.37 -0.21 -22.13
C PRO A 400 -6.91 -0.56 -20.71
N ILE A 401 -7.83 -0.89 -19.79
CA ILE A 401 -7.44 -1.19 -18.40
C ILE A 401 -6.57 -2.45 -18.27
N THR A 402 -6.87 -3.48 -19.06
CA THR A 402 -6.04 -4.70 -19.11
C THR A 402 -4.65 -4.40 -19.67
N LEU A 403 -4.56 -3.52 -20.68
CA LEU A 403 -3.26 -3.10 -21.21
C LEU A 403 -2.46 -2.30 -20.16
N ALA A 404 -3.13 -1.47 -19.36
CA ALA A 404 -2.52 -0.77 -18.22
C ALA A 404 -1.95 -1.76 -17.20
N ARG A 405 -2.70 -2.81 -16.83
CA ARG A 405 -2.22 -3.88 -15.96
C ARG A 405 -0.99 -4.59 -16.54
N MET A 406 -0.99 -4.88 -17.85
CA MET A 406 0.18 -5.49 -18.50
C MET A 406 1.43 -4.59 -18.42
N VAL A 407 1.28 -3.26 -18.49
CA VAL A 407 2.41 -2.32 -18.31
C VAL A 407 3.02 -2.50 -16.91
N ARG A 408 2.19 -2.54 -15.87
CA ARG A 408 2.61 -2.78 -14.48
C ARG A 408 3.37 -4.11 -14.33
N GLU A 409 2.83 -5.19 -14.87
CA GLU A 409 3.31 -6.54 -14.59
C GLU A 409 4.46 -7.00 -15.49
N ARG A 410 4.54 -6.47 -16.72
CA ARG A 410 5.43 -7.00 -17.77
C ARG A 410 6.51 -6.02 -18.20
N THR A 411 6.61 -4.88 -17.52
CA THR A 411 7.64 -3.87 -17.79
C THR A 411 8.19 -3.30 -16.49
N PRO A 412 9.41 -2.73 -16.48
CA PRO A 412 9.91 -1.96 -15.35
C PRO A 412 9.37 -0.51 -15.33
N HIS A 413 8.34 -0.22 -16.12
CA HIS A 413 7.81 1.13 -16.33
C HIS A 413 6.37 1.24 -15.82
N THR A 414 6.00 2.44 -15.39
CA THR A 414 4.63 2.73 -14.90
C THR A 414 3.72 3.21 -16.02
N PHE A 415 4.22 3.94 -17.02
CA PHE A 415 3.38 4.62 -18.01
C PHE A 415 3.96 4.48 -19.42
N LEU A 416 3.17 3.91 -20.35
CA LEU A 416 3.45 3.89 -21.79
C LEU A 416 2.40 4.68 -22.59
N SER A 417 2.80 5.30 -23.69
CA SER A 417 1.92 6.07 -24.59
C SER A 417 2.38 5.97 -26.04
N GLY A 418 1.47 6.32 -26.97
CA GLY A 418 1.77 6.49 -28.39
C GLY A 418 2.24 5.21 -29.09
N VAL A 419 3.19 5.32 -30.02
CA VAL A 419 3.64 4.20 -30.86
C VAL A 419 4.24 3.07 -30.03
N GLY A 420 5.06 3.40 -29.01
CA GLY A 420 5.69 2.40 -28.15
C GLY A 420 4.68 1.55 -27.37
N LEU A 421 3.57 2.15 -26.94
CA LEU A 421 2.46 1.44 -26.31
C LEU A 421 1.80 0.43 -27.27
N MET A 422 1.53 0.84 -28.51
CA MET A 422 0.91 -0.04 -29.50
C MET A 422 1.87 -1.15 -29.97
N GLU A 423 3.17 -0.91 -29.99
CA GLU A 423 4.19 -1.94 -30.20
C GLU A 423 4.24 -2.93 -29.03
N PHE A 424 4.21 -2.43 -27.79
CA PHE A 424 4.11 -3.27 -26.60
C PHE A 424 2.85 -4.14 -26.63
N ALA A 425 1.68 -3.58 -26.96
CA ALA A 425 0.43 -4.34 -27.09
C ALA A 425 0.56 -5.51 -28.10
N ARG A 426 1.21 -5.28 -29.25
CA ARG A 426 1.49 -6.35 -30.24
C ARG A 426 2.43 -7.41 -29.68
N GLN A 427 3.49 -7.01 -28.97
CA GLN A 427 4.44 -7.95 -28.35
C GLN A 427 3.76 -8.82 -27.28
N GLN A 428 2.77 -8.26 -26.56
CA GLN A 428 1.98 -8.98 -25.58
C GLN A 428 0.82 -9.79 -26.18
N ASN A 429 0.71 -9.85 -27.52
CA ASN A 429 -0.37 -10.52 -28.25
C ASN A 429 -1.77 -10.00 -27.90
N VAL A 430 -1.91 -8.72 -27.57
CA VAL A 430 -3.20 -8.08 -27.35
C VAL A 430 -3.95 -7.98 -28.69
N HIS A 431 -5.23 -8.33 -28.68
CA HIS A 431 -6.06 -8.25 -29.89
C HIS A 431 -6.35 -6.78 -30.24
N ILE A 432 -5.79 -6.33 -31.36
CA ILE A 432 -6.06 -5.03 -31.97
C ILE A 432 -7.07 -5.24 -33.08
N LEU A 433 -8.20 -4.53 -33.02
CA LEU A 433 -9.30 -4.66 -33.96
C LEU A 433 -8.88 -4.24 -35.38
N TYR A 434 -9.33 -5.01 -36.38
CA TYR A 434 -9.06 -4.74 -37.79
C TYR A 434 -10.30 -4.95 -38.67
N PRO A 435 -10.62 -4.03 -39.61
CA PRO A 435 -9.94 -2.76 -39.87
C PRO A 435 -9.99 -1.74 -38.70
N PRO A 436 -9.04 -0.79 -38.62
CA PRO A 436 -9.02 0.27 -37.60
C PRO A 436 -10.30 1.11 -37.58
N GLY A 437 -10.64 1.68 -36.42
CA GLY A 437 -11.81 2.54 -36.22
C GLY A 437 -13.09 1.81 -35.83
N GLN A 438 -13.04 0.50 -35.56
CA GLN A 438 -14.21 -0.29 -35.16
C GLN A 438 -14.78 0.08 -33.79
N MET A 439 -14.00 0.78 -32.96
CA MET A 439 -14.44 1.28 -31.66
C MET A 439 -15.41 2.47 -31.76
N ALA A 440 -15.53 3.12 -32.93
CA ALA A 440 -16.38 4.30 -33.09
C ALA A 440 -17.86 3.93 -33.23
N SER A 441 -18.58 3.95 -32.11
CA SER A 441 -20.03 3.69 -32.08
C SER A 441 -20.84 4.79 -32.80
N GLU A 442 -22.03 4.43 -33.32
CA GLU A 442 -22.93 5.40 -33.95
C GLU A 442 -23.37 6.51 -32.98
N ARG A 443 -23.51 6.19 -31.68
CA ARG A 443 -23.83 7.15 -30.62
C ARG A 443 -22.70 8.18 -30.44
N ALA A 444 -21.45 7.74 -30.45
CA ALA A 444 -20.29 8.62 -30.35
C ALA A 444 -20.13 9.52 -31.58
N LYS A 445 -20.39 8.98 -32.79
CA LYS A 445 -20.44 9.75 -34.05
C LYS A 445 -21.51 10.85 -34.00
N ALA A 446 -22.72 10.51 -33.57
CA ALA A 446 -23.81 11.48 -33.43
C ALA A 446 -23.48 12.58 -32.41
N SER A 447 -22.80 12.22 -31.31
CA SER A 447 -22.38 13.15 -30.26
C SER A 447 -21.31 14.14 -30.74
N LEU A 448 -20.32 13.65 -31.50
CA LEU A 448 -19.33 14.51 -32.13
C LEU A 448 -19.96 15.45 -33.16
N GLN A 449 -20.89 14.95 -33.99
CA GLN A 449 -21.59 15.79 -34.95
C GLN A 449 -22.37 16.91 -34.26
N ALA A 450 -23.13 16.59 -33.21
CA ALA A 450 -23.87 17.58 -32.43
C ALA A 450 -22.94 18.62 -31.77
N TRP A 451 -21.76 18.19 -31.29
CA TRP A 451 -20.75 19.10 -30.77
C TRP A 451 -20.20 20.02 -31.85
N LEU A 452 -19.88 19.50 -33.05
CA LEU A 452 -19.39 20.31 -34.17
C LEU A 452 -20.43 21.36 -34.61
N ASP A 453 -21.70 20.98 -34.68
CA ASP A 453 -22.81 21.87 -35.01
C ASP A 453 -22.97 22.97 -33.94
N SER A 454 -22.79 22.63 -32.66
CA SER A 454 -22.84 23.59 -31.56
C SER A 454 -21.66 24.56 -31.61
N GLN A 455 -20.44 24.11 -31.93
CA GLN A 455 -19.27 24.98 -32.12
C GLN A 455 -19.43 25.91 -33.32
N ALA A 456 -20.08 25.46 -34.40
CA ALA A 456 -20.34 26.28 -35.57
C ALA A 456 -21.36 27.40 -35.27
N SER A 457 -22.36 27.11 -34.43
CA SER A 457 -23.41 28.08 -34.05
C SER A 457 -23.02 28.99 -32.89
N ASN A 458 -22.21 28.50 -31.95
CA ASN A 458 -21.73 29.22 -30.77
C ASN A 458 -20.27 28.83 -30.47
N PRO A 459 -19.29 29.46 -31.14
CA PRO A 459 -17.88 29.15 -30.94
C PRO A 459 -17.44 29.33 -29.49
N GLY A 460 -16.84 28.28 -28.91
CA GLY A 460 -16.43 28.28 -27.50
C GLY A 460 -17.50 27.74 -26.54
N ASN A 461 -18.56 27.09 -27.06
CA ASN A 461 -19.50 26.34 -26.23
C ASN A 461 -18.75 25.28 -25.39
N THR A 462 -18.96 25.29 -24.08
CA THR A 462 -18.35 24.36 -23.12
C THR A 462 -19.32 23.27 -22.65
N GLU A 463 -20.51 23.19 -23.24
CA GLU A 463 -21.46 22.12 -22.96
C GLU A 463 -20.85 20.74 -23.24
N THR A 464 -21.22 19.76 -22.42
CA THR A 464 -20.79 18.38 -22.59
C THR A 464 -21.71 17.66 -23.56
N PHE A 465 -21.15 17.01 -24.58
CA PHE A 465 -21.90 16.25 -25.59
C PHE A 465 -21.53 14.77 -25.52
N GLY A 466 -22.52 13.89 -25.62
CA GLY A 466 -22.36 12.45 -25.53
C GLY A 466 -22.41 11.90 -24.10
N GLU A 467 -21.86 10.70 -23.90
CA GLU A 467 -21.81 10.07 -22.58
C GLU A 467 -20.86 10.85 -21.65
N PRO A 468 -21.33 11.34 -20.50
CA PRO A 468 -20.46 12.05 -19.59
C PRO A 468 -19.53 11.08 -18.86
N GLY A 469 -18.32 11.59 -18.61
CA GLY A 469 -17.46 11.13 -17.55
C GLY A 469 -16.61 9.90 -17.84
N THR A 470 -15.74 9.62 -16.90
CA THR A 470 -14.78 8.53 -16.87
C THR A 470 -15.40 7.39 -16.05
N VAL A 471 -15.07 6.13 -16.32
CA VAL A 471 -15.47 5.02 -15.45
C VAL A 471 -14.34 4.63 -14.51
N GLY A 472 -14.68 4.02 -13.38
CA GLY A 472 -13.67 3.51 -12.48
C GLY A 472 -14.21 2.61 -11.40
N ALA A 473 -13.29 1.93 -10.74
CA ALA A 473 -13.54 0.98 -9.67
C ALA A 473 -12.47 1.11 -8.57
N VAL A 474 -12.89 0.92 -7.33
CA VAL A 474 -12.03 0.74 -6.16
C VAL A 474 -12.50 -0.50 -5.41
N ALA A 475 -11.58 -1.28 -4.87
CA ALA A 475 -11.91 -2.51 -4.15
C ALA A 475 -11.09 -2.65 -2.87
N MET A 476 -11.66 -3.34 -1.89
CA MET A 476 -10.98 -3.83 -0.69
C MET A 476 -11.25 -5.33 -0.51
N ASP A 477 -10.21 -6.13 -0.28
CA ASP A 477 -10.37 -7.54 0.09
C ASP A 477 -10.55 -7.72 1.60
N ALA A 478 -10.70 -8.97 2.04
CA ALA A 478 -10.80 -9.29 3.45
C ALA A 478 -9.53 -8.89 4.22
N TYR A 479 -8.35 -8.93 3.60
CA TYR A 479 -7.07 -8.58 4.25
C TYR A 479 -6.82 -7.07 4.35
N GLY A 480 -7.71 -6.25 3.79
CA GLY A 480 -7.59 -4.80 3.76
C GLY A 480 -6.61 -4.29 2.69
N ASN A 481 -6.28 -5.11 1.68
CA ASN A 481 -5.63 -4.60 0.48
C ASN A 481 -6.61 -3.76 -0.31
N LEU A 482 -6.09 -2.72 -0.94
CA LEU A 482 -6.86 -1.78 -1.72
C LEU A 482 -6.32 -1.71 -3.15
N ALA A 483 -7.20 -1.55 -4.13
CA ALA A 483 -6.82 -1.25 -5.50
C ALA A 483 -7.75 -0.21 -6.11
N ALA A 484 -7.25 0.50 -7.12
CA ALA A 484 -8.02 1.45 -7.91
C ALA A 484 -7.77 1.24 -9.41
N ALA A 485 -8.80 1.39 -10.23
CA ALA A 485 -8.76 1.33 -11.68
C ALA A 485 -9.66 2.39 -12.30
N THR A 486 -9.21 3.05 -13.36
CA THR A 486 -9.96 4.11 -14.03
C THR A 486 -9.72 4.04 -15.54
N SER A 487 -10.76 4.22 -16.36
CA SER A 487 -10.70 4.14 -17.83
C SER A 487 -11.61 5.19 -18.49
N THR A 488 -11.17 5.80 -19.58
CA THR A 488 -11.91 6.89 -20.25
C THR A 488 -11.68 6.96 -21.75
N GLY A 489 -12.70 7.41 -22.49
CA GLY A 489 -12.57 7.94 -23.85
C GLY A 489 -12.17 9.42 -23.89
N GLY A 490 -12.13 10.11 -22.75
CA GLY A 490 -11.85 11.54 -22.64
C GLY A 490 -13.10 12.40 -22.87
N ILE A 491 -12.97 13.51 -23.59
CA ILE A 491 -14.07 14.45 -23.87
C ILE A 491 -14.38 14.49 -25.37
N THR A 492 -15.66 14.62 -25.72
CA THR A 492 -16.09 14.74 -27.12
C THR A 492 -15.45 15.95 -27.78
N GLY A 493 -14.93 15.77 -29.00
CA GLY A 493 -14.27 16.83 -29.74
C GLY A 493 -12.89 17.20 -29.20
N LYS A 494 -12.27 16.34 -28.37
CA LYS A 494 -10.89 16.54 -27.94
C LYS A 494 -9.93 16.58 -29.13
N TYR A 495 -8.85 17.34 -28.99
CA TYR A 495 -7.72 17.25 -29.90
C TYR A 495 -7.14 15.82 -29.87
N PRO A 496 -6.78 15.23 -31.03
CA PRO A 496 -6.02 14.00 -31.08
C PRO A 496 -4.74 14.13 -30.25
N GLY A 497 -4.48 13.15 -29.40
CA GLY A 497 -3.38 13.15 -28.43
C GLY A 497 -3.67 13.88 -27.12
N ARG A 498 -4.89 14.40 -26.89
CA ARG A 498 -5.27 14.95 -25.57
C ARG A 498 -5.33 13.82 -24.55
N VAL A 499 -4.53 13.97 -23.49
CA VAL A 499 -4.50 13.09 -22.32
C VAL A 499 -5.25 13.75 -21.16
N GLY A 500 -6.14 12.99 -20.52
CA GLY A 500 -6.88 13.45 -19.34
C GLY A 500 -6.19 13.15 -18.01
N ASP A 501 -6.97 13.21 -16.93
CA ASP A 501 -6.58 12.86 -15.56
C ASP A 501 -6.38 11.35 -15.35
N THR A 502 -7.13 10.52 -16.08
CA THR A 502 -7.24 9.08 -15.89
C THR A 502 -5.91 8.30 -15.85
N PRO A 503 -4.92 8.55 -16.73
CA PRO A 503 -3.66 7.82 -16.68
C PRO A 503 -2.63 8.46 -15.73
N LEU A 504 -2.97 9.57 -15.07
CA LEU A 504 -2.08 10.30 -14.16
C LEU A 504 -2.36 9.91 -12.71
N LEU A 505 -1.41 9.19 -12.10
CA LEU A 505 -1.51 8.76 -10.71
C LEU A 505 -1.60 9.96 -9.77
N GLY A 506 -2.56 9.91 -8.86
CA GLY A 506 -2.88 11.00 -7.95
C GLY A 506 -3.83 12.04 -8.53
N SER A 507 -4.16 11.98 -9.83
CA SER A 507 -5.26 12.73 -10.44
C SER A 507 -6.47 11.81 -10.61
N GLY A 508 -6.46 10.95 -11.64
CA GLY A 508 -7.56 10.04 -11.96
C GLY A 508 -7.69 8.86 -10.99
N THR A 509 -6.55 8.29 -10.59
CA THR A 509 -6.47 7.01 -9.88
C THR A 509 -5.38 7.04 -8.83
N TYR A 510 -5.66 6.51 -7.64
CA TYR A 510 -4.65 6.32 -6.60
C TYR A 510 -5.07 5.22 -5.62
N ALA A 511 -4.13 4.40 -5.14
CA ALA A 511 -4.37 3.41 -4.09
C ALA A 511 -3.18 3.35 -3.13
N ASP A 512 -3.46 3.26 -1.83
CA ASP A 512 -2.47 3.11 -0.75
C ASP A 512 -3.15 2.42 0.44
N ASN A 513 -2.72 1.21 0.79
CA ASN A 513 -3.32 0.41 1.87
C ASN A 513 -3.36 1.13 3.23
N ARG A 514 -2.49 2.14 3.43
CA ARG A 514 -2.46 2.92 4.67
C ARG A 514 -3.62 3.91 4.77
N TYR A 515 -4.14 4.38 3.64
CA TYR A 515 -5.01 5.55 3.61
C TYR A 515 -6.27 5.40 2.76
N GLY A 516 -6.23 4.70 1.64
CA GLY A 516 -7.42 4.53 0.81
C GLY A 516 -7.14 4.27 -0.67
N ALA A 517 -8.21 3.99 -1.41
CA ALA A 517 -8.22 3.91 -2.87
C ALA A 517 -9.25 4.87 -3.45
N VAL A 518 -8.89 5.59 -4.52
CA VAL A 518 -9.68 6.65 -5.14
C VAL A 518 -9.72 6.46 -6.66
N SER A 519 -10.91 6.62 -7.22
CA SER A 519 -11.11 6.86 -8.65
C SER A 519 -11.94 8.13 -8.86
N THR A 520 -11.52 8.98 -9.80
CA THR A 520 -12.17 10.26 -10.07
C THR A 520 -12.75 10.34 -11.47
N THR A 521 -13.69 11.26 -11.67
CA THR A 521 -14.33 11.54 -12.96
C THR A 521 -14.76 12.99 -13.03
N GLY A 522 -14.81 13.57 -14.23
CA GLY A 522 -15.32 14.93 -14.46
C GLY A 522 -14.46 15.69 -15.44
N HIS A 523 -14.27 17.00 -15.19
CA HIS A 523 -13.42 17.83 -16.02
C HIS A 523 -11.93 17.53 -15.76
N GLY A 524 -11.33 16.68 -16.61
CA GLY A 524 -9.98 16.15 -16.41
C GLY A 524 -8.89 17.21 -16.21
N GLU A 525 -8.94 18.34 -16.94
CA GLU A 525 -7.98 19.43 -16.77
C GLU A 525 -8.06 20.08 -15.39
N SER A 526 -9.21 20.05 -14.71
CA SER A 526 -9.34 20.54 -13.33
C SER A 526 -8.83 19.52 -12.33
N ILE A 527 -9.19 18.25 -12.52
CA ILE A 527 -8.76 17.12 -11.69
C ILE A 527 -7.22 17.04 -11.67
N MET A 528 -6.56 17.21 -12.82
CA MET A 528 -5.10 17.24 -12.94
C MET A 528 -4.46 18.42 -12.22
N LYS A 529 -5.07 19.61 -12.26
CA LYS A 529 -4.47 20.83 -11.66
C LYS A 529 -4.40 20.76 -10.13
N VAL A 530 -5.28 19.99 -9.51
CA VAL A 530 -5.38 19.88 -8.04
C VAL A 530 -4.94 18.51 -7.51
N ASN A 531 -4.57 17.57 -8.39
CA ASN A 531 -4.31 16.17 -8.03
C ASN A 531 -5.42 15.59 -7.14
N LEU A 532 -6.66 15.63 -7.64
CA LEU A 532 -7.86 15.38 -6.83
C LEU A 532 -7.82 14.07 -6.03
N ALA A 533 -7.40 12.95 -6.64
CA ALA A 533 -7.30 11.68 -5.94
C ALA A 533 -6.29 11.74 -4.78
N LYS A 534 -5.12 12.34 -5.01
CA LYS A 534 -4.08 12.44 -3.98
C LYS A 534 -4.44 13.45 -2.89
N ASP A 535 -5.16 14.52 -3.22
CA ASP A 535 -5.66 15.48 -2.24
C ASP A 535 -6.60 14.81 -1.22
N ILE A 536 -7.53 13.99 -1.69
CA ILE A 536 -8.43 13.21 -0.82
C ILE A 536 -7.63 12.31 0.13
N ILE A 537 -6.67 11.55 -0.41
CA ILE A 537 -5.78 10.69 0.40
C ILE A 537 -4.99 11.51 1.42
N ASN A 538 -4.47 12.68 1.04
CA ASN A 538 -3.73 13.56 1.93
C ASN A 538 -4.60 14.13 3.05
N ARG A 539 -5.86 14.47 2.77
CA ARG A 539 -6.82 14.91 3.79
C ARG A 539 -7.10 13.81 4.81
N MET A 540 -7.34 12.59 4.34
CA MET A 540 -7.51 11.44 5.23
C MET A 540 -6.23 11.17 6.05
N ALA A 541 -5.07 11.19 5.40
CA ALA A 541 -3.77 10.89 6.02
C ALA A 541 -3.32 11.94 7.05
N TYR A 542 -3.43 13.23 6.70
CA TYR A 542 -2.80 14.31 7.46
C TYR A 542 -3.77 15.15 8.28
N LEU A 543 -5.05 15.18 7.91
CA LEU A 543 -6.08 15.90 8.67
C LEU A 543 -6.99 14.95 9.47
N GLY A 544 -6.92 13.64 9.22
CA GLY A 544 -7.79 12.66 9.86
C GLY A 544 -9.27 12.82 9.48
N GLU A 545 -9.55 13.45 8.34
CA GLU A 545 -10.92 13.54 7.82
C GLU A 545 -11.46 12.14 7.49
N ASP A 546 -12.73 11.88 7.79
CA ASP A 546 -13.39 10.66 7.33
C ASP A 546 -13.56 10.67 5.80
N VAL A 547 -13.71 9.48 5.22
CA VAL A 547 -13.71 9.27 3.77
C VAL A 547 -14.73 10.11 3.01
N GLN A 548 -15.92 10.32 3.59
CA GLN A 548 -16.98 11.09 2.95
C GLN A 548 -16.70 12.60 3.03
N THR A 549 -16.24 13.07 4.20
CA THR A 549 -15.84 14.47 4.40
C THR A 549 -14.67 14.86 3.50
N ALA A 550 -13.62 14.03 3.42
CA ALA A 550 -12.48 14.25 2.55
C ALA A 550 -12.90 14.33 1.08
N SER A 551 -13.74 13.39 0.63
CA SER A 551 -14.29 13.35 -0.73
C SER A 551 -15.06 14.64 -1.08
N MET A 552 -15.97 15.06 -0.21
CA MET A 552 -16.77 16.27 -0.40
C MET A 552 -15.89 17.52 -0.45
N ASN A 553 -15.01 17.69 0.53
CA ASN A 553 -14.21 18.90 0.66
C ASN A 553 -13.26 19.10 -0.52
N SER A 554 -12.58 18.05 -0.99
CA SER A 554 -11.69 18.15 -2.16
C SER A 554 -12.43 18.52 -3.45
N VAL A 555 -13.59 17.90 -3.70
CA VAL A 555 -14.38 18.16 -4.90
C VAL A 555 -14.99 19.56 -4.87
N GLU A 556 -15.53 20.01 -3.73
CA GLU A 556 -16.08 21.35 -3.56
C GLU A 556 -15.00 22.43 -3.65
N GLU A 557 -13.81 22.19 -3.11
CA GLU A 557 -12.68 23.09 -3.23
C GLU A 557 -12.22 23.24 -4.69
N MET A 558 -12.06 22.13 -5.41
CA MET A 558 -11.76 22.15 -6.85
C MET A 558 -12.85 22.91 -7.63
N THR A 559 -14.12 22.66 -7.32
CA THR A 559 -15.26 23.30 -7.99
C THR A 559 -15.28 24.80 -7.77
N ARG A 560 -15.04 25.25 -6.54
CA ARG A 560 -14.95 26.66 -6.18
C ARG A 560 -13.76 27.36 -6.84
N LEU A 561 -12.61 26.68 -6.90
CA LEU A 561 -11.36 27.24 -7.43
C LEU A 561 -11.38 27.36 -8.96
N LEU A 562 -11.94 26.35 -9.64
CA LEU A 562 -11.80 26.19 -11.09
C LEU A 562 -13.12 26.29 -11.86
N ALA A 563 -14.25 26.52 -11.17
CA ALA A 563 -15.59 26.64 -11.74
C ALA A 563 -16.01 25.47 -12.64
N ASN A 564 -15.50 24.27 -12.36
CA ASN A 564 -15.77 23.03 -13.09
C ASN A 564 -16.08 21.92 -12.10
N THR A 565 -16.87 20.93 -12.50
CA THR A 565 -17.37 19.89 -11.61
C THR A 565 -16.59 18.58 -11.73
N ALA A 566 -16.68 17.76 -10.68
CA ALA A 566 -16.13 16.40 -10.65
C ALA A 566 -17.01 15.47 -9.80
N GLY A 567 -16.68 14.19 -9.81
CA GLY A 567 -17.16 13.18 -8.89
C GLY A 567 -16.06 12.19 -8.56
N VAL A 568 -16.21 11.54 -7.41
CA VAL A 568 -15.20 10.62 -6.86
C VAL A 568 -15.88 9.44 -6.17
N ILE A 569 -15.25 8.28 -6.27
CA ILE A 569 -15.48 7.15 -5.37
C ILE A 569 -14.21 6.86 -4.60
N VAL A 570 -14.36 6.55 -3.32
CA VAL A 570 -13.25 6.34 -2.40
C VAL A 570 -13.57 5.19 -1.45
N LEU A 571 -12.58 4.36 -1.14
CA LEU A 571 -12.62 3.44 0.00
C LEU A 571 -11.52 3.79 0.98
N ASP A 572 -11.85 3.84 2.27
CA ASP A 572 -10.84 3.89 3.34
C ASP A 572 -10.29 2.49 3.70
N PRO A 573 -9.25 2.37 4.55
CA PRO A 573 -8.67 1.08 4.94
C PRO A 573 -9.55 0.20 5.83
N ALA A 574 -10.75 0.67 6.18
CA ALA A 574 -11.79 -0.10 6.86
C ALA A 574 -12.94 -0.45 5.90
N GLY A 575 -12.83 -0.06 4.62
CA GLY A 575 -13.82 -0.31 3.58
C GLY A 575 -14.98 0.67 3.57
N ASN A 576 -14.97 1.76 4.35
CA ASN A 576 -16.07 2.72 4.29
C ASN A 576 -16.07 3.44 2.94
N PRO A 577 -17.22 3.52 2.23
CA PRO A 577 -17.30 4.21 0.96
C PRO A 577 -17.46 5.73 1.14
N GLY A 578 -16.66 6.51 0.42
CA GLY A 578 -16.88 7.92 0.16
C GLY A 578 -17.35 8.11 -1.28
N ILE A 579 -18.53 8.70 -1.45
CA ILE A 579 -19.13 8.90 -2.78
C ILE A 579 -19.61 10.35 -2.85
N TYR A 580 -19.09 11.13 -3.79
CA TYR A 580 -19.48 12.52 -3.92
C TYR A 580 -19.38 13.03 -5.36
N THR A 581 -20.26 13.96 -5.72
CA THR A 581 -20.14 14.72 -6.97
C THR A 581 -20.70 16.13 -6.86
N SER A 582 -20.00 17.10 -7.43
CA SER A 582 -20.48 18.48 -7.61
C SER A 582 -21.22 18.68 -8.94
N SER A 583 -21.29 17.65 -9.79
CA SER A 583 -21.93 17.72 -11.11
C SER A 583 -23.44 17.48 -11.08
N GLY A 584 -23.99 17.11 -9.92
CA GLY A 584 -25.39 16.77 -9.71
C GLY A 584 -25.76 15.33 -10.08
N LYS A 585 -24.99 14.67 -10.96
CA LYS A 585 -25.19 13.25 -11.32
C LYS A 585 -23.86 12.52 -11.49
N MET A 586 -23.75 11.38 -10.83
CA MET A 586 -22.70 10.39 -11.05
C MET A 586 -23.28 9.02 -10.72
N SER A 587 -23.50 8.17 -11.72
CA SER A 587 -23.95 6.80 -11.46
C SER A 587 -22.86 6.04 -10.70
N TRP A 588 -23.24 5.38 -9.61
CA TRP A 588 -22.36 4.56 -8.79
C TRP A 588 -23.07 3.30 -8.32
N ALA A 589 -22.29 2.27 -8.01
CA ALA A 589 -22.77 1.09 -7.31
C ALA A 589 -21.63 0.48 -6.48
N TYR A 590 -21.94 -0.13 -5.35
CA TYR A 590 -21.02 -1.03 -4.69
C TYR A 590 -21.71 -2.30 -4.22
N GLN A 591 -20.97 -3.40 -4.22
CA GLN A 591 -21.41 -4.64 -3.59
C GLN A 591 -20.59 -4.88 -2.34
N ARG A 592 -21.31 -5.22 -1.27
CA ARG A 592 -20.79 -5.74 0.00
C ARG A 592 -21.71 -6.86 0.44
N ASN A 593 -21.13 -8.02 0.70
CA ASN A 593 -21.89 -9.25 0.96
C ASN A 593 -22.92 -9.51 -0.15
N ASP A 594 -24.14 -9.90 0.23
CA ASP A 594 -25.25 -10.18 -0.67
C ASP A 594 -26.06 -8.94 -1.09
N THR A 595 -25.56 -7.73 -0.82
CA THR A 595 -26.28 -6.46 -1.08
C THR A 595 -25.53 -5.59 -2.08
N VAL A 596 -26.24 -5.15 -3.11
CA VAL A 596 -25.80 -4.12 -4.05
C VAL A 596 -26.44 -2.80 -3.64
N HIS A 597 -25.60 -1.80 -3.36
CA HIS A 597 -26.00 -0.42 -3.11
C HIS A 597 -25.74 0.41 -4.37
N TYR A 598 -26.61 1.34 -4.71
CA TYR A 598 -26.45 2.13 -5.93
C TYR A 598 -27.19 3.47 -5.87
N GLY A 599 -26.77 4.41 -6.72
CA GLY A 599 -27.35 5.76 -6.80
C GLY A 599 -26.82 6.53 -8.02
N ILE A 600 -27.43 7.68 -8.32
CA ILE A 600 -26.98 8.61 -9.37
C ILE A 600 -26.88 10.03 -8.82
N ARG A 601 -27.88 10.48 -8.06
CA ARG A 601 -27.90 11.81 -7.44
C ARG A 601 -27.23 11.76 -6.05
N PRO A 602 -26.74 12.89 -5.52
CA PRO A 602 -26.07 12.92 -4.21
C PRO A 602 -26.87 12.32 -3.05
N GLU A 603 -28.19 12.46 -3.08
CA GLU A 603 -29.12 11.95 -2.08
C GLU A 603 -29.64 10.52 -2.35
N ASP A 604 -29.35 9.95 -3.52
CA ASP A 604 -29.80 8.61 -3.88
C ASP A 604 -29.00 7.56 -3.09
N HIS A 605 -29.70 6.66 -2.39
CA HIS A 605 -29.10 5.44 -1.84
C HIS A 605 -30.11 4.30 -1.89
N PHE A 606 -30.07 3.53 -2.97
CA PHE A 606 -30.92 2.37 -3.18
C PHE A 606 -30.16 1.09 -2.83
N THR A 607 -30.92 0.03 -2.52
CA THR A 607 -30.36 -1.30 -2.24
C THR A 607 -31.17 -2.40 -2.92
N GLU A 608 -30.49 -3.45 -3.37
CA GLU A 608 -31.10 -4.68 -3.84
C GLU A 608 -30.23 -5.90 -3.51
N SER A 609 -30.80 -7.10 -3.56
CA SER A 609 -30.01 -8.32 -3.42
C SER A 609 -29.12 -8.53 -4.65
N ALA A 610 -27.89 -8.99 -4.42
CA ALA A 610 -26.90 -9.24 -5.47
C ALA A 610 -27.33 -10.35 -6.44
N TRP A 611 -28.18 -11.28 -6.01
CA TRP A 611 -28.49 -12.53 -6.71
C TRP A 611 -29.89 -12.62 -7.33
N ASN A 612 -30.62 -11.50 -7.37
CA ASN A 612 -31.97 -11.40 -7.96
C ASN A 612 -31.96 -11.07 -9.45
#